data_AF-A0A924B4S7-F1
#
_entry.id   AF-A0A924B4S7-F1
#
_cell.length_a   1.000
_cell.length_b   1.000
_cell.length_c   1.000
_cell.angle_alpha   90.00
_cell.angle_beta   90.00
_cell.angle_gamma   90.00
#
_symmetry.space_group_name_H-M   'P 1'
#
loop_
_entity.id
_entity.type
_entity.pdbx_description
1 polymer ?
#
loop_
_entity_poly.entity_id
_entity_poly.type
_entity_poly.pdbx_seq_one_letter_code
_entity_poly.pdbx_strand_id
1 'polypeptide(L)'
;MQHVAAPTANARGAHTLVPPAANAARPSAPASGPIEVWDASSGTEQLLTGVELTANADPVIATAIANAHKVDTFFRTTFGRNGWDNHGTPLRIVVHAPNEDGTPNMNNAYWDRARQRIFLGDGDGRVLAPLGGALDVMVHETTHAIVDSSVNLRYSGQQGGINESWADVMGAVADPGNWLIGEDVFTPGTPGDAIRDLEHPIYTNLRELPTGTEIDPHDLASLPGLAAVRVAQSLGRSEMGQIWYRALVEHLDSRAGFAGAARATLDAAAELHGATSTEVGAVLQAWKSVGIDPRWKGAATSS
;
A
#
# COMPACT_ATOMS: atom_id res chain seq x y z
N MET A 1 -33.25 25.95 1.61
CA MET A 1 -32.25 26.94 2.12
C MET A 1 -31.90 26.57 3.55
N GLN A 2 -30.83 25.79 3.71
CA GLN A 2 -30.06 25.68 4.95
C GLN A 2 -28.61 25.57 4.50
N HIS A 3 -27.84 26.60 4.86
CA HIS A 3 -26.42 26.72 4.54
C HIS A 3 -25.63 25.71 5.36
N VAL A 4 -24.88 24.84 4.70
CA VAL A 4 -23.76 24.12 5.31
C VAL A 4 -22.50 24.86 4.87
N ALA A 5 -21.79 25.43 5.85
CA ALA A 5 -20.57 26.17 5.63
C ALA A 5 -19.44 25.25 5.15
N ALA A 6 -18.73 25.68 4.10
CA ALA A 6 -17.52 25.03 3.63
C ALA A 6 -16.42 25.11 4.71
N PRO A 7 -15.66 24.03 4.96
CA PRO A 7 -14.49 24.14 5.81
C PRO A 7 -13.39 24.91 5.07
N THR A 8 -12.85 25.91 5.76
CA THR A 8 -11.77 26.78 5.31
C THR A 8 -10.51 25.99 4.99
N ALA A 9 -9.94 26.23 3.82
CA ALA A 9 -8.62 25.75 3.41
C ALA A 9 -7.56 26.21 4.42
N ASN A 10 -6.94 25.26 5.13
CA ASN A 10 -5.71 25.51 5.88
C ASN A 10 -4.50 25.18 5.00
N ALA A 11 -3.54 26.10 5.01
CA ALA A 11 -2.36 26.10 4.16
C ALA A 11 -1.53 24.82 4.28
N ARG A 12 -1.12 24.29 3.12
CA ARG A 12 -0.16 23.19 2.96
C ARG A 12 1.18 23.58 3.61
N GLY A 13 1.44 23.06 4.80
CA GLY A 13 2.76 23.05 5.42
C GLY A 13 3.54 21.84 4.92
N ALA A 14 4.83 22.02 4.63
CA ALA A 14 5.73 20.92 4.26
C ALA A 14 5.70 19.84 5.35
N HIS A 15 5.20 18.65 5.01
CA HIS A 15 5.14 17.50 5.90
C HIS A 15 6.52 16.82 5.95
N THR A 16 7.30 17.14 6.97
CA THR A 16 8.48 16.36 7.36
C THR A 16 8.03 15.01 7.90
N LEU A 17 8.57 13.92 7.32
CA LEU A 17 8.41 12.55 7.82
C LEU A 17 8.75 12.51 9.32
N VAL A 18 7.76 12.24 10.18
CA VAL A 18 7.96 12.09 11.62
C VAL A 18 8.42 10.66 11.90
N PRO A 19 9.62 10.44 12.48
CA PRO A 19 10.07 9.09 12.80
C PRO A 19 9.33 8.52 14.03
N PRO A 20 8.95 7.22 14.05
CA PRO A 20 8.38 6.56 15.22
C PRO A 20 9.31 6.50 16.43
N ALA A 21 8.69 6.34 17.60
CA ALA A 21 9.33 6.20 18.91
C ALA A 21 10.32 5.02 18.98
N ALA A 22 11.46 5.28 19.62
CA ALA A 22 12.60 4.38 19.72
C ALA A 22 12.43 3.35 20.85
N ASN A 23 12.52 2.06 20.52
CA ASN A 23 13.00 1.03 21.46
C ASN A 23 13.48 -0.23 20.73
N ALA A 24 14.56 -0.07 19.98
CA ALA A 24 15.62 -1.05 19.70
C ALA A 24 16.67 -0.28 18.88
N ALA A 25 17.97 -0.53 19.08
CA ALA A 25 18.99 0.04 18.20
C ALA A 25 18.77 -0.53 16.79
N ARG A 26 18.04 0.21 15.94
CA ARG A 26 17.77 -0.20 14.57
C ARG A 26 19.12 -0.27 13.84
N PRO A 27 19.39 -1.34 13.07
CA PRO A 27 20.54 -1.31 12.16
C PRO A 27 20.45 -0.06 11.29
N SER A 28 21.60 0.54 10.98
CA SER A 28 21.65 1.71 10.09
C SER A 28 20.90 1.39 8.80
N ALA A 29 20.00 2.28 8.38
CA ALA A 29 19.27 2.10 7.12
C ALA A 29 20.27 1.81 5.98
N PRO A 30 19.95 0.89 5.05
CA PRO A 30 20.83 0.63 3.93
C PRO A 30 21.07 1.91 3.10
N ALA A 31 22.09 1.88 2.26
CA ALA A 31 22.28 2.94 1.26
C ALA A 31 21.07 2.96 0.31
N SER A 32 20.73 4.13 -0.23
CA SER A 32 19.65 4.23 -1.23
C SER A 32 19.96 3.34 -2.43
N GLY A 33 18.95 2.58 -2.86
CA GLY A 33 19.07 1.73 -4.06
C GLY A 33 18.99 2.56 -5.35
N PRO A 34 19.46 2.02 -6.49
CA PRO A 34 19.23 2.66 -7.78
C PRO A 34 17.73 2.67 -8.10
N ILE A 35 17.27 3.72 -8.79
CA ILE A 35 15.93 3.78 -9.39
C ILE A 35 16.11 3.76 -10.90
N GLU A 36 15.39 2.88 -11.57
CA GLU A 36 15.36 2.78 -13.02
C GLU A 36 13.97 3.20 -13.52
N VAL A 37 13.93 4.10 -14.50
CA VAL A 37 12.69 4.68 -15.04
C VAL A 37 12.65 4.44 -16.54
N TRP A 38 11.57 3.85 -17.03
CA TRP A 38 11.33 3.63 -18.45
C TRP A 38 10.17 4.50 -18.92
N ASP A 39 10.35 5.16 -20.05
CA ASP A 39 9.31 5.91 -20.74
C ASP A 39 8.70 5.05 -21.86
N ALA A 40 7.39 4.83 -21.81
CA ALA A 40 6.64 4.08 -22.81
C ALA A 40 5.87 4.96 -23.83
N SER A 41 6.03 6.30 -23.78
CA SER A 41 5.33 7.27 -24.64
C SER A 41 5.54 7.03 -26.15
N SER A 42 6.66 6.42 -26.52
CA SER A 42 7.01 6.08 -27.92
C SER A 42 6.32 4.81 -28.45
N GLY A 43 5.53 4.11 -27.63
CA GLY A 43 5.02 2.77 -27.93
C GLY A 43 6.04 1.65 -27.67
N THR A 44 7.23 1.99 -27.19
CA THR A 44 8.25 1.06 -26.69
C THR A 44 8.85 1.59 -25.40
N GLU A 45 9.18 0.69 -24.46
CA GLU A 45 9.79 1.05 -23.17
C GLU A 45 11.26 1.46 -23.36
N GLN A 46 11.57 2.74 -23.14
CA GLN A 46 12.92 3.28 -23.24
C GLN A 46 13.47 3.62 -21.85
N LEU A 47 14.59 3.01 -21.47
CA LEU A 47 15.25 3.32 -20.19
C LEU A 47 15.83 4.73 -20.23
N LEU A 48 15.40 5.58 -19.30
CA LEU A 48 15.90 6.95 -19.16
C LEU A 48 17.27 6.94 -18.47
N THR A 49 18.22 7.73 -19.01
CA THR A 49 19.57 7.84 -18.44
C THR A 49 20.09 9.28 -18.45
N GLY A 50 21.07 9.57 -17.59
CA GLY A 50 21.75 10.88 -17.58
C GLY A 50 20.80 12.07 -17.35
N VAL A 51 20.77 13.00 -18.31
CA VAL A 51 19.92 14.21 -18.25
C VAL A 51 18.44 13.87 -18.28
N GLU A 52 18.02 12.82 -18.99
CA GLU A 52 16.60 12.43 -19.07
C GLU A 52 16.07 11.91 -17.73
N LEU A 53 16.94 11.38 -16.87
CA LEU A 53 16.60 10.94 -15.52
C LEU A 53 16.68 12.07 -14.48
N THR A 54 17.51 13.10 -14.73
CA THR A 54 17.81 14.14 -13.71
C THR A 54 17.15 15.49 -13.98
N ALA A 55 16.71 15.73 -15.22
CA ALA A 55 16.14 17.00 -15.66
C ALA A 55 15.12 16.80 -16.80
N ASN A 56 14.23 15.80 -16.68
CA ASN A 56 13.17 15.58 -17.66
C ASN A 56 12.17 16.75 -17.65
N ALA A 57 11.81 17.24 -18.84
CA ALA A 57 10.82 18.31 -18.99
C ALA A 57 9.38 17.80 -18.92
N ASP A 58 9.15 16.50 -19.06
CA ASP A 58 7.84 15.88 -18.88
C ASP A 58 7.47 15.87 -17.38
N PRO A 59 6.37 16.54 -16.99
CA PRO A 59 5.96 16.62 -15.59
C PRO A 59 5.50 15.27 -15.01
N VAL A 60 4.98 14.35 -15.82
CA VAL A 60 4.59 13.00 -15.37
C VAL A 60 5.83 12.22 -14.97
N ILE A 61 6.84 12.23 -15.84
CA ILE A 61 8.13 11.55 -15.59
C ILE A 61 8.82 12.17 -14.36
N ALA A 62 8.93 13.50 -14.30
CA ALA A 62 9.57 14.20 -13.20
C ALA A 62 8.89 13.91 -11.85
N THR A 63 7.56 13.87 -11.81
CA THR A 63 6.79 13.57 -10.60
C THR A 63 6.97 12.12 -10.17
N ALA A 64 6.91 11.18 -11.12
CA ALA A 64 7.12 9.76 -10.84
C ALA A 64 8.53 9.47 -10.31
N ILE A 65 9.57 10.11 -10.86
CA ILE A 65 10.95 10.03 -10.33
C ILE A 65 10.99 10.52 -8.89
N ALA A 66 10.40 11.69 -8.60
CA ALA A 66 10.40 12.25 -7.25
C ALA A 66 9.69 11.33 -6.24
N ASN A 67 8.53 10.76 -6.62
CA ASN A 67 7.81 9.82 -5.76
C ASN A 67 8.53 8.48 -5.62
N ALA A 68 9.18 7.96 -6.67
CA ALA A 68 10.00 6.75 -6.56
C ALA A 68 11.14 6.90 -5.53
N HIS A 69 11.79 8.07 -5.46
CA HIS A 69 12.79 8.35 -4.42
C HIS A 69 12.18 8.40 -3.01
N LYS A 70 10.94 8.90 -2.87
CA LYS A 70 10.22 8.85 -1.60
C LYS A 70 9.87 7.42 -1.20
N VAL A 71 9.46 6.58 -2.15
CA VAL A 71 9.18 5.15 -1.93
C VAL A 71 10.42 4.41 -1.44
N ASP A 72 11.56 4.54 -2.12
CA ASP A 72 12.85 3.96 -1.67
C ASP A 72 13.16 4.42 -0.24
N THR A 73 13.09 5.74 -0.02
CA THR A 73 13.38 6.32 1.30
C THR A 73 12.44 5.76 2.36
N PHE A 74 11.13 5.69 2.09
CA PHE A 74 10.14 5.18 3.02
C PHE A 74 10.47 3.77 3.48
N PHE A 75 10.61 2.80 2.57
CA PHE A 75 10.90 1.41 2.98
C PHE A 75 12.27 1.27 3.66
N ARG A 76 13.27 1.99 3.16
CA ARG A 76 14.64 1.95 3.67
C ARG A 76 14.79 2.54 5.06
N THR A 77 14.21 3.70 5.31
CA THR A 77 14.35 4.38 6.61
C THR A 77 13.32 3.92 7.63
N THR A 78 12.10 3.60 7.20
CA THR A 78 11.01 3.19 8.10
C THR A 78 11.10 1.71 8.47
N PHE A 79 11.63 0.86 7.59
CA PHE A 79 11.67 -0.60 7.82
C PHE A 79 13.05 -1.24 7.63
N GLY A 80 14.07 -0.46 7.24
CA GLY A 80 15.41 -1.00 7.02
C GLY A 80 15.52 -1.89 5.78
N ARG A 81 14.53 -1.84 4.86
CA ARG A 81 14.49 -2.71 3.68
C ARG A 81 15.46 -2.22 2.60
N ASN A 82 16.21 -3.15 1.99
CA ASN A 82 17.11 -2.85 0.87
C ASN A 82 16.48 -3.24 -0.49
N GLY A 83 15.87 -2.28 -1.19
CA GLY A 83 15.10 -2.57 -2.41
C GLY A 83 13.80 -3.35 -2.15
N TRP A 84 13.06 -3.69 -3.21
CA TRP A 84 11.78 -4.39 -3.07
C TRP A 84 11.93 -5.86 -2.68
N ASP A 85 13.08 -6.49 -2.92
CA ASP A 85 13.37 -7.91 -2.63
C ASP A 85 14.27 -8.11 -1.40
N ASN A 86 14.62 -7.03 -0.70
CA ASN A 86 15.59 -6.99 0.39
C ASN A 86 17.05 -7.34 0.01
N HIS A 87 17.38 -7.37 -1.29
CA HIS A 87 18.72 -7.65 -1.82
C HIS A 87 19.30 -6.47 -2.62
N GLY A 88 18.64 -5.31 -2.59
CA GLY A 88 19.09 -4.09 -3.26
C GLY A 88 18.77 -4.05 -4.74
N THR A 89 17.84 -4.87 -5.22
CA THR A 89 17.35 -4.76 -6.60
C THR A 89 16.73 -3.37 -6.82
N PRO A 90 17.06 -2.69 -7.93
CA PRO A 90 16.51 -1.37 -8.24
C PRO A 90 14.97 -1.33 -8.18
N LEU A 91 14.42 -0.21 -7.71
CA LEU A 91 13.01 0.08 -7.95
C LEU A 91 12.84 0.47 -9.41
N ARG A 92 11.98 -0.27 -10.12
CA ARG A 92 11.78 -0.13 -11.56
C ARG A 92 10.38 0.36 -11.86
N ILE A 93 10.26 1.49 -12.54
CA ILE A 93 8.95 2.06 -12.91
C ILE A 93 8.87 2.33 -14.42
N VAL A 94 7.72 2.03 -15.02
CA VAL A 94 7.37 2.36 -16.40
C VAL A 94 6.30 3.45 -16.35
N VAL A 95 6.60 4.62 -16.88
CA VAL A 95 5.68 5.76 -17.01
C VAL A 95 5.10 5.81 -18.43
N HIS A 96 3.96 6.49 -18.60
CA HIS A 96 3.19 6.47 -19.85
C HIS A 96 2.78 5.05 -20.26
N ALA A 97 2.53 4.18 -19.28
CA ALA A 97 2.20 2.79 -19.56
C ALA A 97 0.89 2.72 -20.37
N PRO A 98 0.88 1.99 -21.51
CA PRO A 98 -0.32 1.78 -22.28
C PRO A 98 -1.20 0.71 -21.62
N ASN A 99 -2.46 0.63 -22.04
CA ASN A 99 -3.32 -0.52 -21.77
C ASN A 99 -2.71 -1.80 -22.36
N GLU A 100 -3.20 -2.96 -21.93
CA GLU A 100 -2.74 -4.27 -22.42
C GLU A 100 -2.88 -4.42 -23.94
N ASP A 101 -3.85 -3.75 -24.55
CA ASP A 101 -4.07 -3.73 -26.00
C ASP A 101 -3.19 -2.71 -26.75
N GLY A 102 -2.31 -1.99 -26.04
CA GLY A 102 -1.39 -0.99 -26.56
C GLY A 102 -1.99 0.41 -26.71
N THR A 103 -3.27 0.62 -26.35
CA THR A 103 -3.86 1.97 -26.40
C THR A 103 -3.33 2.86 -25.27
N PRO A 104 -3.20 4.19 -25.48
CA PRO A 104 -2.67 5.11 -24.47
C PRO A 104 -3.64 5.32 -23.30
N ASN A 105 -3.21 6.07 -22.29
CA ASN A 105 -4.05 6.54 -21.17
C ASN A 105 -4.65 5.39 -20.34
N MET A 106 -3.80 4.46 -19.92
CA MET A 106 -4.23 3.39 -19.03
C MET A 106 -4.76 3.96 -17.71
N ASN A 107 -6.00 3.60 -17.38
CA ASN A 107 -6.63 3.92 -16.09
C ASN A 107 -6.23 2.89 -15.03
N ASN A 108 -4.93 2.65 -14.85
CA ASN A 108 -4.44 1.70 -13.88
C ASN A 108 -2.95 1.92 -13.54
N ALA A 109 -2.53 1.31 -12.44
CA ALA A 109 -1.13 1.01 -12.14
C ALA A 109 -1.06 -0.46 -11.69
N TYR A 110 0.09 -1.10 -11.90
CA TYR A 110 0.27 -2.48 -11.45
C TYR A 110 1.74 -2.86 -11.31
N TRP A 111 2.03 -3.73 -10.35
CA TRP A 111 3.27 -4.50 -10.30
C TRP A 111 3.24 -5.69 -11.27
N ASP A 112 4.21 -5.75 -12.18
CA ASP A 112 4.46 -6.90 -13.05
C ASP A 112 5.59 -7.76 -12.50
N ARG A 113 5.24 -8.92 -11.94
CA ARG A 113 6.20 -9.89 -11.40
C ARG A 113 7.19 -10.42 -12.44
N ALA A 114 6.73 -10.67 -13.67
CA ALA A 114 7.55 -11.31 -14.70
C ALA A 114 8.61 -10.33 -15.25
N ARG A 115 8.23 -9.07 -15.40
CA ARG A 115 9.12 -7.99 -15.83
C ARG A 115 9.88 -7.35 -14.66
N GLN A 116 9.42 -7.58 -13.43
CA GLN A 116 9.90 -6.96 -12.20
C GLN A 116 9.88 -5.42 -12.28
N ARG A 117 8.75 -4.86 -12.74
CA ARG A 117 8.54 -3.41 -12.87
C ARG A 117 7.13 -3.01 -12.46
N ILE A 118 7.00 -1.79 -11.98
CA ILE A 118 5.71 -1.14 -11.74
C ILE A 118 5.33 -0.37 -12.99
N PHE A 119 4.14 -0.59 -13.53
CA PHE A 119 3.59 0.14 -14.67
C PHE A 119 2.63 1.21 -14.15
N LEU A 120 2.82 2.45 -14.60
CA LEU A 120 2.08 3.63 -14.19
C LEU A 120 1.40 4.23 -15.42
N GLY A 121 0.08 4.11 -15.48
CA GLY A 121 -0.73 4.71 -16.52
C GLY A 121 -0.87 6.22 -16.34
N ASP A 122 -1.14 6.91 -17.45
CA ASP A 122 -1.40 8.36 -17.45
C ASP A 122 -2.83 8.69 -17.00
N GLY A 123 -3.72 7.70 -16.95
CA GLY A 123 -5.14 7.90 -16.77
C GLY A 123 -5.80 8.64 -17.94
N ASP A 124 -7.14 8.66 -17.96
CA ASP A 124 -7.93 9.32 -19.00
C ASP A 124 -8.18 10.81 -18.74
N GLY A 125 -7.64 11.37 -17.64
CA GLY A 125 -7.84 12.75 -17.20
C GLY A 125 -9.24 13.05 -16.66
N ARG A 126 -10.10 12.03 -16.54
CA ARG A 126 -11.48 12.14 -16.03
C ARG A 126 -11.69 11.30 -14.77
N VAL A 127 -11.38 10.01 -14.85
CA VAL A 127 -11.41 9.05 -13.74
C VAL A 127 -10.08 9.06 -13.01
N LEU A 128 -8.98 9.02 -13.76
CA LEU A 128 -7.64 9.03 -13.19
C LEU A 128 -6.77 10.09 -13.87
N ALA A 129 -5.99 10.80 -13.06
CA ALA A 129 -4.78 11.51 -13.46
C ALA A 129 -3.58 10.53 -13.48
N PRO A 130 -2.39 10.97 -13.94
CA PRO A 130 -1.22 10.10 -14.00
C PRO A 130 -0.88 9.49 -12.63
N LEU A 131 -0.88 8.16 -12.55
CA LEU A 131 -0.85 7.44 -11.27
C LEU A 131 0.50 7.53 -10.55
N GLY A 132 1.59 7.84 -11.27
CA GLY A 132 2.87 8.19 -10.66
C GLY A 132 2.84 9.48 -9.83
N GLY A 133 1.74 10.25 -9.90
CA GLY A 133 1.48 11.44 -9.11
C GLY A 133 1.16 11.16 -7.64
N ALA A 134 0.59 10.00 -7.33
CA ALA A 134 0.14 9.63 -5.99
C ALA A 134 1.20 8.77 -5.27
N LEU A 135 1.66 9.23 -4.11
CA LEU A 135 2.73 8.54 -3.36
C LEU A 135 2.24 7.20 -2.80
N ASP A 136 1.05 7.19 -2.23
CA ASP A 136 0.39 6.01 -1.68
C ASP A 136 0.16 4.92 -2.75
N VAL A 137 -0.23 5.28 -3.98
CA VAL A 137 -0.32 4.36 -5.13
C VAL A 137 1.04 3.76 -5.45
N MET A 138 2.11 4.56 -5.52
CA MET A 138 3.44 4.01 -5.79
C MET A 138 3.96 3.10 -4.67
N VAL A 139 3.61 3.41 -3.41
CA VAL A 139 3.92 2.54 -2.26
C VAL A 139 3.06 1.26 -2.30
N HIS A 140 1.79 1.35 -2.70
CA HIS A 140 0.89 0.22 -2.90
C HIS A 140 1.50 -0.76 -3.91
N GLU A 141 1.86 -0.28 -5.10
CA GLU A 141 2.49 -1.13 -6.12
C GLU A 141 3.83 -1.73 -5.69
N THR A 142 4.63 -0.95 -4.96
CA THR A 142 5.89 -1.47 -4.40
C THR A 142 5.63 -2.52 -3.33
N THR A 143 4.55 -2.40 -2.57
CA THR A 143 4.18 -3.39 -1.56
C THR A 143 3.75 -4.70 -2.20
N HIS A 144 3.10 -4.71 -3.37
CA HIS A 144 2.89 -5.95 -4.12
C HIS A 144 4.20 -6.66 -4.46
N ALA A 145 5.22 -5.91 -4.92
CA ALA A 145 6.55 -6.49 -5.16
C ALA A 145 7.15 -7.11 -3.88
N ILE A 146 6.95 -6.44 -2.74
CA ILE A 146 7.40 -6.94 -1.43
C ILE A 146 6.64 -8.22 -1.06
N VAL A 147 5.31 -8.24 -1.18
CA VAL A 147 4.46 -9.42 -0.94
C VAL A 147 4.94 -10.59 -1.79
N ASP A 148 5.17 -10.37 -3.09
CA ASP A 148 5.68 -11.37 -4.03
C ASP A 148 7.04 -11.95 -3.61
N SER A 149 7.96 -11.08 -3.17
CA SER A 149 9.31 -11.50 -2.75
C SER A 149 9.36 -12.20 -1.40
N SER A 150 8.42 -11.88 -0.50
CA SER A 150 8.47 -12.30 0.91
C SER A 150 7.56 -13.49 1.22
N VAL A 151 6.32 -13.48 0.73
CA VAL A 151 5.29 -14.46 1.13
C VAL A 151 4.57 -15.10 -0.07
N ASN A 152 4.56 -14.45 -1.24
CA ASN A 152 3.99 -14.95 -2.49
C ASN A 152 2.52 -15.42 -2.33
N LEU A 153 1.68 -14.52 -1.80
CA LEU A 153 0.24 -14.74 -1.68
C LEU A 153 -0.41 -14.88 -3.06
N ARG A 154 -1.40 -15.76 -3.17
CA ARG A 154 -2.22 -15.81 -4.39
C ARG A 154 -3.11 -14.59 -4.48
N TYR A 155 -3.21 -14.01 -5.68
CA TYR A 155 -4.08 -12.89 -5.95
C TYR A 155 -5.54 -13.34 -6.19
N SER A 156 -6.13 -14.01 -5.21
CA SER A 156 -7.54 -14.43 -5.23
C SER A 156 -8.08 -14.72 -3.83
N GLY A 157 -9.40 -14.56 -3.66
CA GLY A 157 -10.09 -14.74 -2.39
C GLY A 157 -9.42 -13.97 -1.24
N GLN A 158 -9.40 -14.55 -0.04
CA GLN A 158 -8.82 -13.89 1.14
C GLN A 158 -7.33 -13.58 0.99
N GLN A 159 -6.57 -14.39 0.26
CA GLN A 159 -5.13 -14.11 0.03
C GLN A 159 -4.96 -12.86 -0.83
N GLY A 160 -5.80 -12.70 -1.87
CA GLY A 160 -5.86 -11.48 -2.67
C GLY A 160 -6.22 -10.27 -1.81
N GLY A 161 -7.27 -10.38 -0.99
CA GLY A 161 -7.65 -9.29 -0.08
C GLY A 161 -6.60 -8.94 0.97
N ILE A 162 -5.80 -9.91 1.42
CA ILE A 162 -4.64 -9.63 2.29
C ILE A 162 -3.55 -8.89 1.50
N ASN A 163 -3.28 -9.31 0.27
CA ASN A 163 -2.28 -8.68 -0.60
C ASN A 163 -2.63 -7.20 -0.85
N GLU A 164 -3.86 -6.95 -1.32
CA GLU A 164 -4.41 -5.60 -1.53
C GLU A 164 -4.38 -4.75 -0.26
N SER A 165 -4.88 -5.31 0.85
CA SER A 165 -4.94 -4.53 2.08
C SER A 165 -3.56 -4.16 2.62
N TRP A 166 -2.58 -5.04 2.53
CA TRP A 166 -1.23 -4.70 2.97
C TRP A 166 -0.63 -3.58 2.12
N ALA A 167 -0.89 -3.60 0.81
CA ALA A 167 -0.48 -2.55 -0.10
C ALA A 167 -1.12 -1.19 0.25
N ASP A 168 -2.44 -1.17 0.48
CA ASP A 168 -3.16 0.01 0.94
C ASP A 168 -2.66 0.54 2.29
N VAL A 169 -2.46 -0.35 3.27
CA VAL A 169 -2.01 0.04 4.61
C VAL A 169 -0.61 0.63 4.56
N MET A 170 0.31 0.07 3.78
CA MET A 170 1.64 0.66 3.59
C MET A 170 1.55 2.02 2.89
N GLY A 171 0.68 2.17 1.88
CA GLY A 171 0.39 3.44 1.23
C GLY A 171 -0.03 4.51 2.23
N ALA A 172 -1.04 4.23 3.06
CA ALA A 172 -1.52 5.14 4.10
C ALA A 172 -0.49 5.41 5.21
N VAL A 173 0.46 4.51 5.47
CA VAL A 173 1.57 4.75 6.40
C VAL A 173 2.61 5.69 5.79
N ALA A 174 2.86 5.59 4.48
CA ALA A 174 3.79 6.47 3.76
C ALA A 174 3.22 7.87 3.51
N ASP A 175 1.91 7.97 3.30
CA ASP A 175 1.17 9.22 3.16
C ASP A 175 0.22 9.44 4.36
N PRO A 176 0.72 10.02 5.47
CA PRO A 176 0.00 10.02 6.73
C PRO A 176 -1.19 11.01 6.82
N GLY A 177 -1.52 11.72 5.73
CA GLY A 177 -2.48 12.83 5.73
C GLY A 177 -3.93 12.44 5.97
N ASN A 178 -4.33 11.25 5.53
CA ASN A 178 -5.70 10.73 5.60
C ASN A 178 -5.68 9.18 5.59
N TRP A 179 -6.83 8.52 5.41
CA TRP A 179 -6.96 7.06 5.23
C TRP A 179 -7.51 6.68 3.85
N LEU A 180 -7.45 7.64 2.92
CA LEU A 180 -7.84 7.49 1.54
C LEU A 180 -6.68 6.87 0.75
N ILE A 181 -7.03 6.19 -0.35
CA ILE A 181 -6.06 5.65 -1.30
C ILE A 181 -6.36 6.22 -2.69
N GLY A 182 -5.34 6.84 -3.28
CA GLY A 182 -5.36 7.39 -4.63
C GLY A 182 -6.13 8.70 -4.77
N GLU A 183 -6.45 9.40 -3.68
CA GLU A 183 -7.20 10.66 -3.68
C GLU A 183 -6.50 11.79 -4.47
N ASP A 184 -5.17 11.73 -4.60
CA ASP A 184 -4.39 12.70 -5.37
C ASP A 184 -4.57 12.53 -6.90
N VAL A 185 -5.03 11.37 -7.35
CA VAL A 185 -5.16 11.03 -8.78
C VAL A 185 -6.57 10.61 -9.18
N PHE A 186 -7.44 10.30 -8.22
CA PHE A 186 -8.82 9.91 -8.48
C PHE A 186 -9.72 11.11 -8.73
N THR A 187 -10.54 10.99 -9.77
CA THR A 187 -11.46 12.02 -10.30
C THR A 187 -10.99 13.47 -10.07
N PRO A 188 -10.01 13.98 -10.83
CA PRO A 188 -9.37 15.28 -10.56
C PRO A 188 -10.32 16.49 -10.49
N GLY A 189 -11.56 16.36 -10.97
CA GLY A 189 -12.62 17.35 -10.87
C GLY A 189 -13.51 17.26 -9.61
N THR A 190 -13.35 16.26 -8.75
CA THR A 190 -14.15 16.03 -7.55
C THR A 190 -13.26 16.04 -6.31
N PRO A 191 -13.25 17.12 -5.52
CA PRO A 191 -12.43 17.16 -4.32
C PRO A 191 -12.97 16.23 -3.22
N GLY A 192 -12.07 15.49 -2.57
CA GLY A 192 -12.35 14.75 -1.34
C GLY A 192 -12.94 13.35 -1.53
N ASP A 193 -12.92 12.81 -2.76
CA ASP A 193 -13.12 11.39 -3.00
C ASP A 193 -11.80 10.65 -3.25
N ALA A 194 -11.87 9.33 -3.36
CA ALA A 194 -10.71 8.45 -3.49
C ALA A 194 -11.11 7.11 -4.11
N ILE A 195 -10.12 6.31 -4.50
CA ILE A 195 -10.37 4.94 -4.99
C ILE A 195 -10.91 4.08 -3.85
N ARG A 196 -10.31 4.18 -2.65
CA ARG A 196 -10.73 3.47 -1.43
C ARG A 196 -10.59 4.36 -0.20
N ASP A 197 -11.40 4.08 0.82
CA ASP A 197 -11.32 4.68 2.16
C ASP A 197 -11.18 3.53 3.19
N LEU A 198 -10.04 3.47 3.88
CA LEU A 198 -9.76 2.42 4.86
C LEU A 198 -10.54 2.61 6.17
N GLU A 199 -10.98 3.83 6.47
CA GLU A 199 -11.80 4.15 7.64
C GLU A 199 -13.29 3.88 7.40
N HIS A 200 -13.75 4.06 6.16
CA HIS A 200 -15.13 3.78 5.72
C HIS A 200 -15.19 2.83 4.52
N PRO A 201 -14.69 1.59 4.65
CA PRO A 201 -14.66 0.66 3.53
C PRO A 201 -16.04 0.03 3.27
N ILE A 202 -16.17 -0.65 2.14
CA ILE A 202 -17.43 -1.27 1.72
C ILE A 202 -17.90 -2.41 2.64
N TYR A 203 -16.99 -3.10 3.31
CA TYR A 203 -17.28 -4.12 4.31
C TYR A 203 -16.57 -3.81 5.62
N THR A 204 -17.31 -3.76 6.71
CA THR A 204 -16.79 -3.48 8.05
C THR A 204 -16.75 -4.71 8.95
N ASN A 205 -17.41 -5.80 8.53
CA ASN A 205 -17.43 -7.06 9.25
C ASN A 205 -17.48 -8.27 8.31
N LEU A 206 -16.78 -9.35 8.68
CA LEU A 206 -16.77 -10.61 7.92
C LEU A 206 -18.18 -11.15 7.61
N ARG A 207 -19.16 -10.87 8.47
CA ARG A 207 -20.55 -11.32 8.29
C ARG A 207 -21.30 -10.61 7.15
N GLU A 208 -20.75 -9.51 6.65
CA GLU A 208 -21.33 -8.72 5.56
C GLU A 208 -20.92 -9.24 4.18
N LEU A 209 -19.90 -10.12 4.11
CA LEU A 209 -19.42 -10.65 2.85
C LEU A 209 -20.52 -11.45 2.14
N PRO A 210 -20.75 -11.20 0.83
CA PRO A 210 -21.66 -12.00 0.02
C PRO A 210 -21.33 -13.49 0.06
N THR A 211 -22.35 -14.34 0.01
CA THR A 211 -22.18 -15.80 -0.05
C THR A 211 -22.47 -16.32 -1.46
N GLY A 212 -21.75 -17.36 -1.88
CA GLY A 212 -21.99 -18.04 -3.16
C GLY A 212 -21.47 -17.30 -4.41
N THR A 213 -20.65 -16.26 -4.23
CA THR A 213 -19.96 -15.55 -5.32
C THR A 213 -18.51 -15.30 -4.95
N GLU A 214 -17.62 -15.32 -5.95
CA GLU A 214 -16.26 -14.83 -5.78
C GLU A 214 -16.31 -13.32 -5.49
N ILE A 215 -15.55 -12.88 -4.49
CA ILE A 215 -15.47 -11.48 -4.09
C ILE A 215 -14.10 -10.97 -4.57
N ASP A 216 -14.11 -9.78 -5.16
CA ASP A 216 -12.93 -9.13 -5.66
C ASP A 216 -11.89 -8.93 -4.52
N PRO A 217 -10.59 -9.18 -4.75
CA PRO A 217 -9.53 -8.88 -3.80
C PRO A 217 -9.58 -7.46 -3.22
N HIS A 218 -9.84 -6.44 -4.03
CA HIS A 218 -9.90 -5.03 -3.59
C HIS A 218 -11.06 -4.81 -2.62
N ASP A 219 -12.17 -5.50 -2.83
CA ASP A 219 -13.33 -5.48 -1.95
C ASP A 219 -13.03 -6.18 -0.62
N LEU A 220 -12.37 -7.35 -0.69
CA LEU A 220 -11.94 -8.13 0.48
C LEU A 220 -10.89 -7.41 1.32
N ALA A 221 -10.12 -6.49 0.73
CA ALA A 221 -9.13 -5.66 1.41
C ALA A 221 -9.73 -4.77 2.51
N SER A 222 -11.04 -4.52 2.44
CA SER A 222 -11.81 -3.76 3.44
C SER A 222 -11.57 -4.25 4.87
N LEU A 223 -11.60 -5.57 5.10
CA LEU A 223 -11.57 -6.11 6.47
C LEU A 223 -10.18 -5.99 7.12
N PRO A 224 -9.08 -6.42 6.47
CA PRO A 224 -7.76 -6.20 7.07
C PRO A 224 -7.36 -4.73 7.11
N GLY A 225 -7.81 -3.91 6.15
CA GLY A 225 -7.55 -2.47 6.12
C GLY A 225 -8.19 -1.75 7.30
N LEU A 226 -9.47 -2.02 7.56
CA LEU A 226 -10.17 -1.45 8.72
C LEU A 226 -9.60 -1.96 10.06
N ALA A 227 -9.14 -3.22 10.11
CA ALA A 227 -8.42 -3.71 11.29
C ALA A 227 -7.14 -2.91 11.53
N ALA A 228 -6.37 -2.61 10.48
CA ALA A 228 -5.17 -1.76 10.58
C ALA A 228 -5.51 -0.35 11.09
N VAL A 229 -6.56 0.29 10.54
CA VAL A 229 -7.02 1.61 11.01
C VAL A 229 -7.35 1.56 12.51
N ARG A 230 -8.04 0.53 12.98
CA ARG A 230 -8.40 0.37 14.41
C ARG A 230 -7.18 0.16 15.31
N VAL A 231 -6.15 -0.53 14.83
CA VAL A 231 -4.86 -0.61 15.54
C VAL A 231 -4.20 0.76 15.59
N ALA A 232 -4.17 1.50 14.47
CA ALA A 232 -3.59 2.82 14.41
C ALA A 232 -4.33 3.85 15.29
N GLN A 233 -5.66 3.75 15.42
CA GLN A 233 -6.44 4.58 16.34
C GLN A 233 -6.07 4.31 17.82
N SER A 234 -5.63 3.09 18.16
CA SER A 234 -5.25 2.71 19.52
C SER A 234 -3.77 2.97 19.83
N LEU A 235 -2.87 2.71 18.89
CA LEU A 235 -1.42 2.68 19.10
C LEU A 235 -0.66 3.79 18.36
N GLY A 236 -1.34 4.48 17.44
CA GLY A 236 -0.72 5.37 16.46
C GLY A 236 -0.37 4.65 15.15
N ARG A 237 -0.46 5.39 14.05
CA ARG A 237 -0.22 4.88 12.68
C ARG A 237 1.16 4.28 12.50
N SER A 238 2.18 4.89 13.10
CA SER A 238 3.54 4.42 12.93
C SER A 238 3.80 3.07 13.63
N GLU A 239 3.19 2.84 14.80
CA GLU A 239 3.31 1.56 15.52
C GLU A 239 2.57 0.46 14.77
N MET A 240 1.34 0.76 14.32
CA MET A 240 0.58 -0.12 13.44
C MET A 240 1.39 -0.52 12.20
N GLY A 241 2.04 0.44 11.53
CA GLY A 241 2.87 0.19 10.36
C GLY A 241 4.02 -0.78 10.64
N GLN A 242 4.68 -0.68 11.80
CA GLN A 242 5.75 -1.63 12.19
C GLN A 242 5.21 -3.04 12.39
N ILE A 243 4.07 -3.18 13.07
CA ILE A 243 3.43 -4.48 13.30
C ILE A 243 2.98 -5.10 11.98
N TRP A 244 2.32 -4.33 11.11
CA TRP A 244 1.84 -4.82 9.80
C TRP A 244 2.99 -5.24 8.91
N TYR A 245 4.04 -4.42 8.81
CA TYR A 245 5.21 -4.75 7.98
C TYR A 245 5.98 -5.96 8.55
N ARG A 246 6.18 -6.05 9.87
CA ARG A 246 6.82 -7.21 10.50
C ARG A 246 6.00 -8.49 10.27
N ALA A 247 4.67 -8.40 10.35
CA ALA A 247 3.78 -9.51 10.05
C ALA A 247 3.97 -10.00 8.60
N LEU A 248 4.03 -9.07 7.63
CA LEU A 248 4.21 -9.38 6.21
C LEU A 248 5.49 -10.18 5.95
N VAL A 249 6.63 -9.72 6.49
CA VAL A 249 7.94 -10.22 6.06
C VAL A 249 8.45 -11.41 6.88
N GLU A 250 7.81 -11.75 8.00
CA GLU A 250 8.31 -12.80 8.92
C GLU A 250 7.27 -13.83 9.37
N HIS A 251 5.99 -13.43 9.46
CA HIS A 251 4.98 -14.25 10.14
C HIS A 251 3.85 -14.70 9.21
N LEU A 252 3.63 -14.00 8.10
CA LEU A 252 2.56 -14.32 7.18
C LEU A 252 2.88 -15.56 6.36
N ASP A 253 1.96 -16.52 6.33
CA ASP A 253 2.08 -17.74 5.54
C ASP A 253 1.47 -17.55 4.14
N SER A 254 2.12 -18.13 3.12
CA SER A 254 1.67 -18.09 1.73
C SER A 254 0.26 -18.65 1.48
N ARG A 255 -0.32 -19.38 2.43
CA ARG A 255 -1.67 -19.96 2.38
C ARG A 255 -2.61 -19.30 3.40
N ALA A 256 -2.22 -18.19 3.99
CA ALA A 256 -3.01 -17.51 5.02
C ALA A 256 -4.37 -17.05 4.46
N GLY A 257 -5.44 -17.41 5.16
CA GLY A 257 -6.68 -16.64 5.14
C GLY A 257 -6.65 -15.55 6.20
N PHE A 258 -7.76 -14.84 6.39
CA PHE A 258 -7.85 -13.71 7.32
C PHE A 258 -7.49 -14.06 8.77
N ALA A 259 -7.90 -15.24 9.27
CA ALA A 259 -7.51 -15.68 10.61
C ALA A 259 -5.99 -15.92 10.73
N GLY A 260 -5.34 -16.36 9.64
CA GLY A 260 -3.90 -16.52 9.54
C GLY A 260 -3.17 -15.18 9.53
N ALA A 261 -3.65 -14.21 8.75
CA ALA A 261 -3.13 -12.84 8.77
C ALA A 261 -3.29 -12.18 10.15
N ALA A 262 -4.43 -12.38 10.80
CA ALA A 262 -4.68 -11.90 12.15
C ALA A 262 -3.72 -12.55 13.17
N ARG A 263 -3.39 -13.84 13.03
CA ARG A 263 -2.34 -14.47 13.84
C ARG A 263 -0.98 -13.84 13.57
N ALA A 264 -0.59 -13.67 12.31
CA ALA A 264 0.70 -13.10 11.94
C ALA A 264 0.92 -11.70 12.54
N THR A 265 -0.11 -10.85 12.55
CA THR A 265 -0.02 -9.53 13.21
C THR A 265 0.09 -9.61 14.73
N LEU A 266 -0.52 -10.61 15.38
CA LEU A 266 -0.34 -10.83 16.82
C LEU A 266 1.06 -11.33 17.15
N ASP A 267 1.59 -12.25 16.33
CA ASP A 267 2.92 -12.82 16.51
C ASP A 267 3.98 -11.73 16.27
N ALA A 268 3.79 -10.86 15.28
CA ALA A 268 4.60 -9.66 15.07
C ALA A 268 4.55 -8.67 16.25
N ALA A 269 3.36 -8.36 16.76
CA ALA A 269 3.23 -7.47 17.93
C ALA A 269 3.89 -8.09 19.18
N ALA A 270 3.73 -9.39 19.39
CA ALA A 270 4.34 -10.11 20.50
C ALA A 270 5.87 -10.16 20.37
N GLU A 271 6.41 -10.28 19.17
CA GLU A 271 7.83 -10.21 18.91
C GLU A 271 8.40 -8.82 19.24
N LEU A 272 7.73 -7.76 18.79
CA LEU A 272 8.20 -6.38 18.94
C LEU A 272 8.04 -5.84 20.38
N HIS A 273 7.00 -6.27 21.10
CA HIS A 273 6.61 -5.64 22.38
C HIS A 273 6.43 -6.63 23.54
N GLY A 274 6.46 -7.93 23.28
CA GLY A 274 6.22 -9.00 24.25
C GLY A 274 4.79 -9.54 24.24
N ALA A 275 4.64 -10.83 24.57
CA ALA A 275 3.37 -11.57 24.41
C ALA A 275 2.18 -11.05 25.24
N THR A 276 2.43 -10.31 26.31
CA THR A 276 1.39 -9.75 27.21
C THR A 276 1.24 -8.24 27.06
N SER A 277 1.74 -7.65 25.97
CA SER A 277 1.78 -6.21 25.78
C SER A 277 0.40 -5.63 25.41
N THR A 278 0.27 -4.31 25.55
CA THR A 278 -0.92 -3.57 25.13
C THR A 278 -1.15 -3.64 23.62
N GLU A 279 -0.09 -3.72 22.83
CA GLU A 279 -0.10 -3.81 21.36
C GLU A 279 -0.73 -5.12 20.90
N VAL A 280 -0.34 -6.25 21.50
CA VAL A 280 -0.98 -7.56 21.25
C VAL A 280 -2.47 -7.50 21.56
N GLY A 281 -2.84 -6.83 22.66
CA GLY A 281 -4.24 -6.59 23.03
C GLY A 281 -4.99 -5.77 21.97
N ALA A 282 -4.42 -4.65 21.53
CA ALA A 282 -5.00 -3.76 20.53
C ALA A 282 -5.21 -4.46 19.18
N VAL A 283 -4.20 -5.19 18.70
CA VAL A 283 -4.28 -6.01 17.47
C VAL A 283 -5.40 -7.04 17.58
N LEU A 284 -5.49 -7.75 18.70
CA LEU A 284 -6.54 -8.76 18.92
C LEU A 284 -7.94 -8.15 18.85
N GLN A 285 -8.14 -7.00 19.49
CA GLN A 285 -9.44 -6.32 19.48
C GLN A 285 -9.80 -5.78 18.10
N ALA A 286 -8.83 -5.22 17.38
CA ALA A 286 -9.04 -4.72 16.02
C ALA A 286 -9.52 -5.83 15.08
N TRP A 287 -8.86 -6.99 15.04
CA TRP A 287 -9.34 -8.11 14.21
C TRP A 287 -10.71 -8.64 14.62
N LYS A 288 -10.96 -8.78 15.93
CA LYS A 288 -12.28 -9.21 16.42
C LYS A 288 -13.39 -8.26 16.03
N SER A 289 -13.12 -6.95 16.03
CA SER A 289 -14.10 -5.93 15.69
C SER A 289 -14.53 -5.98 14.21
N VAL A 290 -13.70 -6.51 13.30
CA VAL A 290 -14.08 -6.80 11.90
C VAL A 290 -14.59 -8.23 11.72
N GLY A 291 -14.88 -8.94 12.81
CA GLY A 291 -15.47 -10.27 12.79
C GLY A 291 -14.48 -11.41 12.53
N ILE A 292 -13.17 -11.19 12.74
CA ILE A 292 -12.12 -12.19 12.50
C ILE A 292 -11.49 -12.60 13.85
N ASP A 293 -11.61 -13.87 14.23
CA ASP A 293 -10.92 -14.40 15.41
C ASP A 293 -9.64 -15.15 14.98
N PRO A 294 -8.45 -14.72 15.41
CA PRO A 294 -7.18 -15.34 15.03
C PRO A 294 -6.96 -16.73 15.68
N ARG A 295 -7.93 -17.23 16.46
CA ARG A 295 -7.94 -18.61 16.98
C ARG A 295 -8.70 -19.57 16.06
N TRP A 296 -9.38 -19.06 15.03
CA TRP A 296 -10.04 -19.91 14.06
C TRP A 296 -9.00 -20.69 13.25
N LYS A 297 -8.80 -21.95 13.63
CA LYS A 297 -8.11 -22.95 12.82
C LYS A 297 -9.08 -23.33 11.72
N GLY A 298 -9.02 -22.63 10.58
CA GLY A 298 -10.07 -22.60 9.56
C GLY A 298 -10.77 -23.95 9.35
N ALA A 299 -12.11 -23.94 9.45
CA ALA A 299 -12.85 -24.76 8.51
C ALA A 299 -12.63 -24.09 7.15
N ALA A 300 -12.07 -24.82 6.19
CA ALA A 300 -12.13 -24.40 4.80
C ALA A 300 -13.61 -24.24 4.44
N THR A 301 -14.13 -23.02 4.45
CA THR A 301 -15.42 -22.74 3.83
C THR A 301 -15.19 -22.73 2.34
N SER A 302 -15.13 -23.95 1.81
CA SER A 302 -15.49 -24.24 0.44
C SER A 302 -17.00 -24.13 0.35
N SER A 303 -17.45 -23.07 -0.33
CA SER A 303 -18.71 -23.03 -1.07
C SER A 303 -18.74 -21.76 -1.92
#